data_AF-A0ABD0KQ40-F1
#
_entry.id   AF-A0ABD0KQ40-F1
#
_cell.length_a   1.000
_cell.length_b   1.000
_cell.length_c   1.000
_cell.angle_alpha   90.00
_cell.angle_beta   90.00
_cell.angle_gamma   90.00
#
_symmetry.space_group_name_H-M   'P 1'
#
loop_
_entity.id
_entity.type
_entity.pdbx_description
1 polymer ?
#
loop_
_entity_poly.entity_id
_entity_poly.type
_entity_poly.pdbx_seq_one_letter_code
_entity_poly.pdbx_strand_id
1 'polypeptide(L)'
;MVAALAVIYVMFAGPFWQLINSDMHYLDQFKFIQPMHDHMKEMVRHPELLLKDVPDDLAAFRLQDHHSPTISATMCFAQNAADRPLLLGALSLLAEHFVMVIERQLADFLPDGKYGREPTPEDRDRMKHCQLTNLLGEACFADMDFSMFKSRRATLHHHSTMNMLKRNRTVTSFLNRQTSAQQACFLEQARKLAQQVRQAHKEQVRQVQTSLNALMEEQKRTKAVKQAKKLENKKKLLETIEHLGGSCKTQEDVLQLLSRQHN
;
A
#
# COMPACT_ATOMS: atom_id res chain seq x y z
N MET A 1 -5.37 4.23 30.30
CA MET A 1 -5.30 4.02 28.82
C MET A 1 -4.99 5.31 28.06
N VAL A 2 -5.80 6.37 28.14
CA VAL A 2 -5.54 7.64 27.40
C VAL A 2 -4.16 8.23 27.70
N ALA A 3 -3.75 8.26 28.98
CA ALA A 3 -2.42 8.71 29.38
C ALA A 3 -1.29 7.86 28.77
N ALA A 4 -1.44 6.53 28.73
CA ALA A 4 -0.44 5.64 28.15
C ALA A 4 -0.25 5.89 26.64
N LEU A 5 -1.37 6.05 25.91
CA LEU A 5 -1.35 6.39 24.49
C LEU A 5 -0.70 7.75 24.22
N ALA A 6 -0.98 8.74 25.06
CA ALA A 6 -0.39 10.07 24.94
C ALA A 6 1.13 10.02 25.17
N VAL A 7 1.60 9.27 26.17
CA VAL A 7 3.04 9.04 26.40
C VAL A 7 3.69 8.40 25.17
N ILE A 8 3.13 7.31 24.66
CA ILE A 8 3.67 6.63 23.46
C ILE A 8 3.65 7.53 22.22
N TYR A 9 2.59 8.33 22.04
CA TYR A 9 2.51 9.27 20.93
C TYR A 9 3.63 10.31 21.00
N VAL A 10 3.82 10.91 22.17
CA VAL A 10 4.84 11.96 22.37
C VAL A 10 6.25 11.42 22.20
N MET A 11 6.50 10.23 22.76
CA MET A 11 7.84 9.64 22.80
C MET A 11 8.24 8.99 21.48
N PHE A 12 7.29 8.41 20.75
CA PHE A 12 7.61 7.57 19.59
C PHE A 12 6.80 7.89 18.35
N ALA A 13 5.47 7.80 18.41
CA ALA A 13 4.66 7.87 17.19
C ALA A 13 4.74 9.25 16.52
N GLY A 14 4.75 10.32 17.32
CA GLY A 14 4.92 11.69 16.87
C GLY A 14 6.27 11.92 16.20
N PRO A 15 7.40 11.65 16.87
CA PRO A 15 8.68 11.84 16.22
C PRO A 15 8.94 10.89 15.04
N PHE A 16 8.45 9.65 15.08
CA PHE A 16 8.45 8.77 13.91
C PHE A 16 7.67 9.37 12.74
N TRP A 17 6.50 9.97 13.01
CA TRP A 17 5.72 10.66 11.97
C TRP A 17 6.49 11.85 11.38
N GLN A 18 7.25 12.58 12.19
CA GLN A 18 8.09 13.67 11.68
C GLN A 18 9.28 13.16 10.88
N LEU A 19 9.93 12.08 11.32
CA LEU A 19 10.96 11.38 10.56
C LEU A 19 10.45 11.03 9.15
N ILE A 20 9.24 10.47 9.07
CA ILE A 20 8.60 10.11 7.79
C ILE A 20 8.39 11.32 6.87
N ASN A 21 8.09 12.48 7.45
CA ASN A 21 7.84 13.72 6.71
C ASN A 21 9.09 14.57 6.49
N SER A 22 10.25 14.15 7.00
CA SER A 22 11.51 14.86 6.85
C SER A 22 12.16 14.57 5.49
N ASP A 23 13.15 15.37 5.10
CA ASP A 23 13.96 15.16 3.90
C ASP A 23 15.01 14.03 4.08
N MET A 24 14.83 13.16 5.07
CA MET A 24 15.73 12.04 5.32
C MET A 24 15.72 11.06 4.17
N HIS A 25 16.88 10.50 3.86
CA HIS A 25 16.98 9.47 2.84
C HIS A 25 16.46 8.13 3.38
N TYR A 26 15.75 7.37 2.52
CA TYR A 26 15.09 6.11 2.92
C TYR A 26 16.04 5.13 3.59
N LEU A 27 17.26 5.00 3.04
CA LEU A 27 18.30 4.10 3.54
C LEU A 27 18.91 4.51 4.89
N ASP A 28 18.68 5.73 5.36
CA ASP A 28 19.24 6.21 6.64
C ASP A 28 18.27 5.99 7.81
N GLN A 29 17.07 5.45 7.57
CA GLN A 29 16.06 5.23 8.62
C GLN A 29 16.48 4.23 9.69
N PHE A 30 17.36 3.27 9.37
CA PHE A 30 17.82 2.27 10.35
C PHE A 30 18.47 2.91 11.58
N LYS A 31 19.11 4.08 11.40
CA LYS A 31 19.73 4.90 12.46
C LYS A 31 18.72 5.32 13.54
N PHE A 32 17.44 5.35 13.20
CA PHE A 32 16.36 5.77 14.11
C PHE A 32 15.47 4.58 14.51
N ILE A 33 15.21 3.67 13.58
CA ILE A 33 14.35 2.50 13.82
C ILE A 33 15.01 1.53 14.81
N GLN A 34 16.33 1.31 14.73
CA GLN A 34 17.02 0.37 15.62
C GLN A 34 17.04 0.87 17.08
N PRO A 35 17.46 2.12 17.39
CA PRO A 35 17.37 2.64 18.76
C PRO A 35 15.93 2.65 19.29
N MET A 36 14.95 2.97 18.44
CA MET A 36 13.53 2.93 18.82
C MET A 36 13.10 1.50 19.19
N HIS A 37 13.50 0.50 18.41
CA HIS A 37 13.20 -0.92 18.66
C HIS A 37 13.82 -1.42 19.96
N ASP A 38 15.11 -1.15 20.17
CA ASP A 38 15.84 -1.56 21.36
C ASP A 38 15.24 -0.90 22.61
N HIS A 39 14.91 0.38 22.52
CA HIS A 39 14.30 1.09 23.64
C HIS A 39 12.88 0.59 23.96
N MET A 40 12.07 0.28 22.95
CA MET A 40 10.76 -0.34 23.17
C MET A 40 10.88 -1.72 23.81
N LYS A 41 11.87 -2.53 23.44
CA LYS A 41 12.15 -3.82 24.08
C LYS A 41 12.51 -3.66 25.55
N GLU A 42 13.31 -2.65 25.87
CA GLU A 42 13.67 -2.36 27.25
C GLU A 42 12.45 -1.88 28.07
N MET A 43 11.54 -1.13 27.45
CA MET A 43 10.30 -0.66 28.08
C MET A 43 9.27 -1.75 28.37
N VAL A 44 9.31 -2.86 27.64
CA VAL A 44 8.50 -4.04 27.99
C VAL A 44 8.93 -4.60 29.35
N ARG A 45 10.23 -4.53 29.68
CA ARG A 45 10.77 -4.99 30.97
C ARG A 45 10.66 -3.92 32.06
N HIS A 46 10.86 -2.67 31.67
CA HIS A 46 10.98 -1.51 32.55
C HIS A 46 10.09 -0.36 32.04
N PRO A 47 8.75 -0.48 32.13
CA PRO A 47 7.82 0.54 31.63
C PRO A 47 7.95 1.88 32.36
N GLU A 48 8.57 1.92 33.54
CA GLU A 48 8.90 3.14 34.27
C GLU A 48 9.88 4.05 33.52
N LEU A 49 10.65 3.51 32.56
CA LEU A 49 11.56 4.31 31.73
C LEU A 49 10.79 5.28 30.83
N LEU A 50 9.54 4.99 30.47
CA LEU A 50 8.65 5.89 29.71
C LEU A 50 8.24 7.14 30.48
N LEU A 51 8.38 7.09 31.81
CA LEU A 51 7.98 8.16 32.73
C LEU A 51 9.19 8.95 33.25
N LYS A 52 10.41 8.55 32.88
CA LYS A 52 11.65 9.27 33.19
C LYS A 52 12.03 10.15 32.00
N ASP A 53 12.93 11.11 32.25
CA ASP A 53 13.49 11.92 31.17
C ASP A 53 14.09 11.03 30.08
N VAL A 54 13.77 11.35 28.83
CA VAL A 54 14.18 10.56 27.66
C VAL A 54 15.71 10.50 27.61
N PRO A 55 16.34 9.30 27.50
CA PRO A 55 17.78 9.16 27.39
C PRO A 55 18.36 9.99 26.24
N ASP A 56 19.59 10.48 26.39
CA ASP A 56 20.27 11.33 25.39
C ASP A 56 20.43 10.63 24.02
N ASP A 57 20.49 9.30 24.00
CA ASP A 57 20.58 8.50 22.76
C ASP A 57 19.32 8.61 21.88
N LEU A 58 18.19 9.02 22.47
CA LEU A 58 16.93 9.34 21.78
C LEU A 58 16.74 10.84 21.58
N ALA A 59 17.71 11.69 21.96
CA ALA A 59 17.67 13.12 21.70
C ALA A 59 17.66 13.41 20.18
N ALA A 60 18.28 12.54 19.37
CA ALA A 60 18.17 12.59 17.91
C ALA A 60 16.73 12.34 17.39
N PHE A 61 15.90 11.70 18.20
CA PHE A 61 14.48 11.47 17.97
C PHE A 61 13.60 12.55 18.61
N ARG A 62 14.17 13.51 19.37
CA ARG A 62 13.38 14.59 19.97
C ARG A 62 12.98 15.60 18.92
N LEU A 63 11.73 16.01 19.02
CA LEU A 63 11.15 17.09 18.25
C LEU A 63 11.71 18.40 18.77
N GLN A 64 12.21 19.27 17.87
CA GLN A 64 12.83 20.55 18.24
C GLN A 64 11.91 21.52 18.99
N ASP A 65 10.60 21.27 19.09
CA ASP A 65 9.65 22.25 19.64
C ASP A 65 8.48 21.67 20.46
N HIS A 66 8.70 20.63 21.26
CA HIS A 66 7.64 20.10 22.14
C HIS A 66 7.99 20.12 23.63
N HIS A 67 8.33 21.30 24.15
CA HIS A 67 7.91 21.68 25.50
C HIS A 67 6.41 22.05 25.49
N SER A 68 5.55 21.10 25.09
CA SER A 68 4.11 21.34 25.18
C SER A 68 3.69 21.16 26.65
N PRO A 69 3.03 22.14 27.30
CA PRO A 69 2.51 22.02 28.66
C PRO A 69 1.55 20.82 28.83
N THR A 70 1.00 20.32 27.71
CA THR A 70 0.17 19.11 27.62
C THR A 70 0.93 17.84 28.01
N ILE A 71 2.22 17.74 27.68
CA ILE A 71 3.06 16.57 28.02
C ILE A 71 3.32 16.54 29.53
N SER A 72 3.70 17.68 30.12
CA SER A 72 3.83 17.82 31.58
C SER A 72 2.51 17.55 32.30
N ALA A 73 1.38 18.02 31.76
CA ALA A 73 0.06 17.75 32.34
C ALA A 73 -0.32 16.25 32.27
N THR A 74 0.05 15.56 31.19
CA THR A 74 -0.21 14.12 31.03
C THR A 74 0.68 13.27 31.94
N MET A 75 1.94 13.68 32.14
CA MET A 75 2.84 13.10 33.13
C MET A 75 2.39 13.40 34.57
N CYS A 76 1.69 14.51 34.82
CA CYS A 76 1.11 14.84 36.12
C CYS A 76 -0.01 13.86 36.52
N PHE A 77 -0.80 13.36 35.57
CA PHE A 77 -1.82 12.33 35.83
C PHE A 77 -1.22 10.99 36.27
N ALA A 78 0.05 10.72 35.94
CA ALA A 78 0.80 9.52 36.35
C ALA A 78 1.29 9.57 37.81
N GLN A 79 1.05 10.68 38.52
CA GLN A 79 1.50 10.89 39.92
C GLN A 79 0.51 10.33 40.96
N ASN A 80 -0.73 10.00 40.58
CA ASN A 80 -1.64 9.28 41.48
C ASN A 80 -1.12 7.85 41.71
N ALA A 81 -0.63 7.57 42.92
CA ALA A 81 0.00 6.30 43.28
C ALA A 81 -0.92 5.08 43.06
N ALA A 82 -2.23 5.26 43.14
CA ALA A 82 -3.22 4.19 42.94
C ALA A 82 -3.32 3.73 41.47
N ASP A 83 -3.17 4.65 40.51
CA ASP A 83 -3.35 4.37 39.08
C ASP A 83 -2.03 4.00 38.36
N ARG A 84 -0.90 4.22 39.05
CA ARG A 84 0.44 3.96 38.51
C ARG A 84 0.63 2.50 38.04
N PRO A 85 0.21 1.45 38.77
CA PRO A 85 0.36 0.07 38.29
C PRO A 85 -0.42 -0.19 37.00
N LEU A 86 -1.63 0.36 36.88
CA LEU A 86 -2.46 0.24 35.67
C LEU A 86 -1.83 0.97 34.48
N LEU A 87 -1.25 2.15 34.72
CA LEU A 87 -0.53 2.89 33.70
C LEU A 87 0.70 2.12 33.20
N LEU A 88 1.53 1.62 34.11
CA LEU A 88 2.73 0.85 33.77
C LEU A 88 2.39 -0.44 33.01
N GLY A 89 1.35 -1.16 33.44
CA GLY A 89 0.87 -2.34 32.72
C GLY A 89 0.38 -1.99 31.30
N ALA A 90 -0.36 -0.90 31.14
CA ALA A 90 -0.80 -0.45 29.82
C ALA A 90 0.37 -0.01 28.93
N LEU A 91 1.37 0.67 29.50
CA LEU A 91 2.57 1.10 28.77
C LEU A 91 3.41 -0.10 28.32
N SER A 92 3.60 -1.10 29.19
CA SER A 92 4.29 -2.35 28.85
C SER A 92 3.60 -3.09 27.71
N LEU A 93 2.27 -3.22 27.78
CA LEU A 93 1.49 -3.89 26.74
C LEU A 93 1.56 -3.15 25.41
N LEU A 94 1.48 -1.81 25.44
CA LEU A 94 1.65 -0.99 24.24
C LEU A 94 3.05 -1.15 23.66
N ALA A 95 4.10 -1.07 24.48
CA ALA A 95 5.47 -1.25 24.03
C ALA A 95 5.67 -2.63 23.35
N GLU A 96 5.11 -3.70 23.93
CA GLU A 96 5.15 -5.03 23.35
C GLU A 96 4.49 -5.07 21.96
N HIS A 97 3.31 -4.48 21.81
CA HIS A 97 2.65 -4.36 20.51
C HIS A 97 3.45 -3.52 19.51
N PHE A 98 4.11 -2.45 19.95
CA PHE A 98 4.98 -1.65 19.09
C PHE A 98 6.19 -2.45 18.62
N VAL A 99 6.84 -3.23 19.50
CA VAL A 99 7.94 -4.14 19.13
C VAL A 99 7.48 -5.10 18.03
N MET A 100 6.33 -5.76 18.21
CA MET A 100 5.79 -6.67 17.18
C MET A 100 5.50 -5.96 15.85
N VAL A 101 5.00 -4.72 15.89
CA VAL A 101 4.75 -3.94 14.67
C VAL A 101 6.05 -3.57 13.98
N ILE A 102 7.07 -3.12 14.73
CA ILE A 102 8.39 -2.79 14.20
C ILE A 102 9.03 -4.03 13.56
N GLU A 103 9.04 -5.16 14.25
CA GLU A 103 9.62 -6.42 13.74
C GLU A 103 8.91 -6.94 12.49
N ARG A 104 7.61 -6.66 12.34
CA ARG A 104 6.84 -7.09 11.16
C ARG A 104 6.94 -6.12 9.99
N GLN A 105 6.84 -4.82 10.25
CA GLN A 105 6.67 -3.80 9.20
C GLN A 105 7.98 -3.10 8.85
N LEU A 106 8.94 -3.06 9.77
CA LEU A 106 10.22 -2.37 9.63
C LEU A 106 11.39 -3.35 9.72
N ALA A 107 11.13 -4.65 9.49
CA ALA A 107 12.13 -5.73 9.54
C ALA A 107 13.38 -5.42 8.71
N ASP A 108 13.18 -4.81 7.53
CA ASP A 108 14.26 -4.46 6.62
C ASP A 108 15.26 -3.46 7.23
N PHE A 109 14.88 -2.68 8.22
CA PHE A 109 15.75 -1.70 8.88
C PHE A 109 16.36 -2.21 10.19
N LEU A 110 15.98 -3.39 10.66
CA LEU A 110 16.59 -4.03 11.82
C LEU A 110 17.97 -4.61 11.47
N PRO A 111 18.83 -4.97 12.43
CA PRO A 111 20.22 -5.37 12.16
C PRO A 111 20.40 -6.52 11.15
N ASP A 112 19.43 -7.43 11.09
CA ASP A 112 19.38 -8.57 10.15
C ASP A 112 18.61 -8.25 8.85
N GLY A 113 18.05 -7.05 8.76
CA GLY A 113 17.29 -6.55 7.63
C GLY A 113 18.16 -6.06 6.47
N LYS A 114 17.55 -5.99 5.29
CA LYS A 114 18.21 -5.59 4.03
C LYS A 114 18.87 -4.20 4.08
N TYR A 115 18.30 -3.27 4.82
CA TYR A 115 18.74 -1.89 5.00
C TYR A 115 19.15 -1.61 6.45
N GLY A 116 19.47 -2.63 7.23
CA GLY A 116 19.86 -2.53 8.64
C GLY A 116 21.28 -2.02 8.89
N ARG A 117 22.02 -1.68 7.84
CA ARG A 117 23.42 -1.29 7.91
C ARG A 117 23.66 -0.07 7.03
N GLU A 118 24.79 0.59 7.24
CA GLU A 118 25.18 1.75 6.44
C GLU A 118 25.16 1.38 4.93
N PRO A 119 24.40 2.12 4.11
CA PRO A 119 24.23 1.78 2.71
C PRO A 119 25.51 2.02 1.90
N THR A 120 25.73 1.17 0.91
CA THR A 120 26.84 1.34 -0.04
C THR A 120 26.57 2.52 -0.99
N PRO A 121 27.61 3.11 -1.61
CA PRO A 121 27.43 4.14 -2.64
C PRO A 121 26.52 3.69 -3.78
N GLU A 122 26.61 2.43 -4.18
CA GLU A 122 25.77 1.82 -5.21
C GLU A 122 24.30 1.77 -4.79
N ASP A 123 24.00 1.45 -3.54
CA ASP A 123 22.63 1.46 -3.02
C ASP A 123 22.06 2.88 -2.97
N ARG A 124 22.89 3.87 -2.60
CA ARG A 124 22.50 5.28 -2.62
C ARG A 124 22.19 5.76 -4.04
N ASP A 125 22.99 5.41 -5.04
CA ASP A 125 22.69 5.78 -6.44
C ASP A 125 21.42 5.09 -6.96
N ARG A 126 21.21 3.81 -6.61
CA ARG A 126 19.99 3.07 -6.98
C ARG A 126 18.73 3.67 -6.35
N MET A 127 18.83 4.17 -5.12
CA MET A 127 17.69 4.67 -4.35
C MET A 127 17.59 6.19 -4.30
N LYS A 128 18.39 6.93 -5.06
CA LYS A 128 18.38 8.40 -5.09
C LYS A 128 17.04 9.04 -5.46
N HIS A 129 16.17 8.29 -6.14
CA HIS A 129 14.82 8.71 -6.51
C HIS A 129 13.72 8.03 -5.68
N CYS A 130 14.08 7.10 -4.81
CA CYS A 130 13.17 6.52 -3.83
C CYS A 130 13.00 7.50 -2.68
N GLN A 131 11.98 8.35 -2.75
CA GLN A 131 11.57 9.14 -1.59
C GLN A 131 11.08 8.20 -0.48
N LEU A 132 11.25 8.62 0.77
CA LEU A 132 10.91 7.87 1.99
C LEU A 132 9.48 7.32 1.97
N THR A 133 8.59 8.05 1.30
CA THR A 133 7.17 7.79 1.28
C THR A 133 6.72 7.27 -0.08
N ASN A 134 6.74 5.95 -0.27
CA ASN A 134 5.65 5.35 -1.05
C ASN A 134 4.29 5.63 -0.37
N LEU A 135 4.31 6.06 0.90
CA LEU A 135 3.23 6.70 1.65
C LEU A 135 2.55 7.86 0.90
N LEU A 136 3.27 8.61 0.06
CA LEU A 136 2.66 9.67 -0.77
C LEU A 136 1.78 9.04 -1.84
N GLY A 137 2.24 7.95 -2.46
CA GLY A 137 1.45 7.11 -3.35
C GLY A 137 0.26 6.49 -2.64
N GLU A 138 0.48 5.80 -1.52
CA GLU A 138 -0.58 5.17 -0.72
C GLU A 138 -1.61 6.17 -0.21
N ALA A 139 -1.17 7.34 0.28
CA ALA A 139 -2.07 8.39 0.72
C ALA A 139 -2.83 9.01 -0.46
N CYS A 140 -2.24 9.07 -1.67
CA CYS A 140 -2.95 9.44 -2.88
C CYS A 140 -4.01 8.40 -3.25
N PHE A 141 -3.71 7.10 -3.13
CA PHE A 141 -4.71 6.04 -3.32
C PHE A 141 -5.81 6.10 -2.26
N ALA A 142 -5.46 6.26 -0.99
CA ALA A 142 -6.44 6.40 0.10
C ALA A 142 -7.34 7.64 -0.07
N ASP A 143 -6.77 8.78 -0.47
CA ASP A 143 -7.55 9.99 -0.80
C ASP A 143 -8.49 9.74 -1.99
N MET A 144 -8.04 8.98 -2.99
CA MET A 144 -8.85 8.60 -4.14
C MET A 144 -9.99 7.66 -3.74
N ASP A 145 -9.70 6.63 -2.96
CA ASP A 145 -10.68 5.66 -2.46
C ASP A 145 -11.74 6.34 -1.60
N PHE A 146 -11.31 7.20 -0.68
CA PHE A 146 -12.23 8.00 0.13
C PHE A 146 -13.10 8.92 -0.73
N SER A 147 -12.52 9.56 -1.73
CA SER A 147 -13.25 10.42 -2.67
C SER A 147 -14.29 9.63 -3.48
N MET A 148 -13.92 8.44 -3.98
CA MET A 148 -14.82 7.53 -4.69
C MET A 148 -15.94 7.03 -3.78
N PHE A 149 -15.65 6.71 -2.52
CA PHE A 149 -16.66 6.32 -1.54
C PHE A 149 -17.69 7.44 -1.30
N LYS A 150 -17.22 8.69 -1.13
CA LYS A 150 -18.07 9.86 -0.86
C LYS A 150 -18.87 10.32 -2.09
N SER A 151 -18.32 10.17 -3.29
CA SER A 151 -18.93 10.65 -4.53
C SER A 151 -18.90 9.58 -5.62
N ARG A 152 -19.54 8.44 -5.35
CA ARG A 152 -19.54 7.24 -6.21
C ARG A 152 -19.98 7.45 -7.65
N ARG A 153 -20.78 8.50 -7.91
CA ARG A 153 -21.27 8.84 -9.25
C ARG A 153 -20.37 9.81 -10.01
N ALA A 154 -19.32 10.34 -9.38
CA ALA A 154 -18.38 11.21 -10.04
C ALA A 154 -17.44 10.40 -10.94
N THR A 155 -16.89 11.06 -11.96
CA THR A 155 -15.96 10.42 -12.90
C THR A 155 -14.57 10.29 -12.29
N LEU A 156 -13.77 9.32 -12.77
CA LEU A 156 -12.37 9.20 -12.35
C LEU A 156 -11.57 10.50 -12.57
N HIS A 157 -11.87 11.25 -13.64
CA HIS A 157 -11.26 12.56 -13.87
C HIS A 157 -11.54 13.54 -12.73
N HIS A 158 -12.74 13.53 -12.16
CA HIS A 158 -13.07 14.38 -11.02
C HIS A 158 -12.20 14.03 -9.81
N HIS A 159 -12.14 12.74 -9.45
CA HIS A 159 -11.35 12.28 -8.30
C HIS A 159 -9.86 12.57 -8.47
N SER A 160 -9.31 12.28 -9.66
CA SER A 160 -7.91 12.58 -9.99
C SER A 160 -7.63 14.09 -9.91
N THR A 161 -8.52 14.93 -10.45
CA THR A 161 -8.38 16.39 -10.38
C THR A 161 -8.40 16.88 -8.94
N MET A 162 -9.35 16.40 -8.12
CA MET A 162 -9.44 16.80 -6.71
C MET A 162 -8.19 16.42 -5.93
N ASN A 163 -7.67 15.21 -6.16
CA ASN A 163 -6.45 14.74 -5.53
C ASN A 163 -5.25 15.64 -5.91
N MET A 164 -5.07 15.91 -7.20
CA MET A 164 -4.01 16.79 -7.71
C MET A 164 -4.11 18.21 -7.14
N LEU A 165 -5.32 18.80 -7.10
CA LEU A 165 -5.52 20.14 -6.55
C LEU A 165 -5.20 20.21 -5.05
N LYS A 166 -5.58 19.18 -4.28
CA LYS A 166 -5.31 19.08 -2.84
C LYS A 166 -3.81 18.93 -2.57
N ARG A 167 -3.15 17.99 -3.27
CA ARG A 167 -1.74 17.64 -3.04
C ARG A 167 -0.78 18.71 -3.53
N ASN A 168 -1.01 19.25 -4.73
CA ASN A 168 -0.19 20.32 -5.27
C ASN A 168 -0.51 21.69 -4.66
N ARG A 169 -1.48 21.74 -3.73
CA ARG A 169 -1.95 22.98 -3.09
C ARG A 169 -2.34 24.06 -4.11
N THR A 170 -2.77 23.65 -5.31
CA THR A 170 -3.00 24.56 -6.43
C THR A 170 -4.02 25.64 -6.10
N VAL A 171 -5.07 25.29 -5.36
CA VAL A 171 -6.08 26.26 -4.91
C VAL A 171 -5.55 27.08 -3.73
N THR A 172 -5.09 26.39 -2.68
CA THR A 172 -4.77 27.02 -1.39
C THR A 172 -3.51 27.88 -1.41
N SER A 173 -2.49 27.52 -2.21
CA SER A 173 -1.22 28.26 -2.27
C SER A 173 -0.96 28.95 -3.59
N PHE A 174 -1.28 28.35 -4.75
CA PHE A 174 -0.97 28.98 -6.03
C PHE A 174 -2.04 29.99 -6.44
N LEU A 175 -3.29 29.58 -6.58
CA LEU A 175 -4.37 30.44 -7.05
C LEU A 175 -4.64 31.60 -6.10
N ASN A 176 -4.70 31.34 -4.79
CA ASN A 176 -4.95 32.37 -3.78
C ASN A 176 -3.86 33.46 -3.70
N ARG A 177 -2.66 33.22 -4.23
CA ARG A 177 -1.59 34.25 -4.31
C ARG A 177 -1.73 35.16 -5.53
N GLN A 178 -2.54 34.78 -6.51
CA GLN A 178 -2.75 35.55 -7.74
C GLN A 178 -3.84 36.60 -7.55
N THR A 179 -3.81 37.63 -8.39
CA THR A 179 -4.89 38.64 -8.44
C THR A 179 -6.20 38.04 -8.97
N SER A 180 -7.35 38.64 -8.63
CA SER A 180 -8.66 38.15 -9.08
C SER A 180 -8.78 38.03 -10.61
N ALA A 181 -8.16 38.95 -11.36
CA ALA A 181 -8.12 38.89 -12.82
C ALA A 181 -7.30 37.70 -13.34
N GLN A 182 -6.14 37.44 -12.75
CA GLN A 182 -5.30 36.29 -13.12
C GLN A 182 -5.95 34.96 -12.75
N GLN A 183 -6.59 34.88 -11.58
CA GLN A 183 -7.37 33.69 -11.17
C GLN A 183 -8.45 33.37 -12.20
N ALA A 184 -9.23 34.38 -12.63
CA ALA A 184 -10.26 34.21 -13.65
C ALA A 184 -9.66 33.70 -14.98
N CYS A 185 -8.54 34.28 -15.41
CA CYS A 185 -7.84 33.86 -16.63
C CYS A 185 -7.38 32.39 -16.56
N PHE A 186 -6.74 31.98 -15.45
CA PHE A 186 -6.29 30.60 -15.27
C PHE A 186 -7.46 29.61 -15.23
N LEU A 187 -8.57 29.96 -14.58
CA LEU A 187 -9.75 29.10 -14.53
C LEU A 187 -10.41 28.96 -15.91
N GLU A 188 -10.44 30.02 -16.71
CA GLU A 188 -10.94 29.96 -18.09
C GLU A 188 -10.05 29.07 -18.97
N GLN A 189 -8.73 29.23 -18.87
CA GLN A 189 -7.77 28.40 -19.59
C GLN A 189 -7.88 26.92 -19.17
N ALA A 190 -8.01 26.65 -17.87
CA ALA A 190 -8.19 25.31 -17.35
C ALA A 190 -9.46 24.64 -17.91
N ARG A 191 -10.58 25.38 -18.06
CA ARG A 191 -11.81 24.86 -18.68
C ARG A 191 -11.58 24.44 -20.14
N LYS A 192 -10.89 25.27 -20.92
CA LYS A 192 -10.57 24.98 -22.33
C LYS A 192 -9.69 23.73 -22.46
N LEU A 193 -8.61 23.67 -21.67
CA LEU A 193 -7.68 22.53 -21.68
C LEU A 193 -8.34 21.24 -21.15
N ALA A 194 -9.22 21.34 -20.14
CA ALA A 194 -9.93 20.17 -19.62
C ALA A 194 -10.81 19.50 -20.67
N GLN A 195 -11.42 20.26 -21.59
CA GLN A 195 -12.18 19.68 -22.71
C GLN A 195 -11.27 18.90 -23.66
N GLN A 196 -10.10 19.45 -24.00
CA GLN A 196 -9.12 18.77 -24.87
C GLN A 196 -8.63 17.46 -24.25
N VAL A 197 -8.28 17.47 -22.96
CA VAL A 197 -7.84 16.27 -22.24
C VAL A 197 -8.93 15.20 -22.22
N ARG A 198 -10.20 15.57 -21.99
CA ARG A 198 -11.32 14.61 -22.00
C ARG A 198 -11.54 14.01 -23.38
N GLN A 199 -11.41 14.81 -24.43
CA GLN A 199 -11.58 14.34 -25.81
C GLN A 199 -10.46 13.36 -26.20
N ALA A 200 -9.20 13.71 -25.92
CA ALA A 200 -8.06 12.84 -26.15
C ALA A 200 -8.18 11.51 -25.38
N HIS A 201 -8.64 11.55 -24.12
CA HIS A 201 -8.87 10.34 -23.34
C HIS A 201 -9.98 9.47 -23.95
N LYS A 202 -11.08 10.06 -24.43
CA LYS A 202 -12.18 9.33 -25.08
C LYS A 202 -11.69 8.60 -26.34
N GLU A 203 -10.81 9.23 -27.11
CA GLU A 203 -10.20 8.62 -28.30
C GLU A 203 -9.28 7.47 -27.94
N GLN A 204 -8.43 7.62 -26.92
CA GLN A 204 -7.58 6.54 -26.41
C GLN A 204 -8.42 5.34 -25.92
N VAL A 205 -9.46 5.59 -25.13
CA VAL A 205 -10.36 4.53 -24.66
C VAL A 205 -11.02 3.80 -25.83
N ARG A 206 -11.44 4.53 -26.87
CA ARG A 206 -12.01 3.92 -28.08
C ARG A 206 -11.00 3.04 -28.80
N GLN A 207 -9.75 3.48 -28.95
CA GLN A 207 -8.68 2.69 -29.57
C GLN A 207 -8.40 1.41 -28.79
N VAL A 208 -8.26 1.50 -27.47
CA VAL A 208 -8.06 0.34 -26.60
C VAL A 208 -9.22 -0.63 -26.71
N GLN A 209 -10.46 -0.14 -26.70
CA GLN A 209 -11.64 -0.98 -26.83
C GLN A 209 -11.68 -1.70 -28.19
N THR A 210 -11.34 -1.01 -29.28
CA THR A 210 -11.30 -1.64 -30.61
C THR A 210 -10.22 -2.71 -30.70
N SER A 211 -9.04 -2.46 -30.13
CA SER A 211 -7.94 -3.42 -30.07
C SER A 211 -8.32 -4.65 -29.24
N LEU A 212 -8.93 -4.44 -28.07
CA LEU A 212 -9.37 -5.53 -27.19
C LEU A 212 -10.44 -6.40 -27.86
N ASN A 213 -11.41 -5.77 -28.54
CA ASN A 213 -12.44 -6.50 -29.27
C ASN A 213 -11.85 -7.33 -30.41
N ALA A 214 -10.89 -6.80 -31.16
CA ALA A 214 -10.21 -7.54 -32.22
C ALA A 214 -9.45 -8.76 -31.68
N LEU A 215 -8.72 -8.59 -30.57
CA LEU A 215 -8.00 -9.68 -29.90
C LEU A 215 -8.95 -10.78 -29.41
N MET A 216 -10.11 -10.38 -28.85
CA MET A 216 -11.14 -11.33 -28.41
C MET A 216 -11.73 -12.14 -29.58
N GLU A 217 -11.97 -11.51 -30.72
CA GLU A 217 -12.46 -12.20 -31.92
C GLU A 217 -11.41 -13.16 -32.52
N GLU A 218 -10.14 -12.77 -32.54
CA GLU A 218 -9.05 -13.65 -32.95
C GLU A 218 -8.91 -14.87 -32.03
N GLN A 219 -9.03 -14.67 -30.72
CA GLN A 219 -9.02 -15.77 -29.75
C GLN A 219 -10.20 -16.73 -29.96
N LYS A 220 -11.42 -16.21 -30.23
CA LYS A 220 -12.58 -17.04 -30.56
C LYS A 220 -12.35 -17.86 -31.82
N ARG A 221 -11.83 -17.24 -32.88
CA ARG A 221 -11.50 -17.94 -34.15
C ARG A 221 -10.47 -19.04 -33.91
N THR A 222 -9.40 -18.74 -33.19
CA THR A 222 -8.35 -19.72 -32.86
C THR A 222 -8.89 -20.89 -32.04
N LYS A 223 -9.78 -20.62 -31.07
CA LYS A 223 -10.46 -21.67 -30.30
C LYS A 223 -11.37 -22.53 -31.18
N ALA A 224 -12.13 -21.92 -32.09
CA ALA A 224 -12.99 -22.64 -33.03
C ALA A 224 -12.19 -23.55 -33.97
N VAL A 225 -11.08 -23.07 -34.53
CA VAL A 225 -10.18 -23.87 -35.38
C VAL A 225 -9.58 -25.04 -34.60
N LYS A 226 -9.12 -24.80 -33.36
CA LYS A 226 -8.61 -25.87 -32.48
C LYS A 226 -9.68 -26.91 -32.17
N GLN A 227 -10.92 -26.50 -31.92
CA GLN A 227 -12.04 -27.42 -31.68
C GLN A 227 -12.40 -28.23 -32.93
N ALA A 228 -12.46 -27.59 -34.11
CA ALA A 228 -12.70 -28.27 -35.38
C ALA A 228 -11.63 -29.33 -35.67
N LYS A 229 -10.34 -28.98 -35.49
CA LYS A 229 -9.23 -29.94 -35.67
C LYS A 229 -9.28 -31.10 -34.66
N LYS A 230 -9.67 -30.84 -33.41
CA LYS A 230 -9.90 -31.90 -32.42
C LYS A 230 -11.02 -32.84 -32.84
N LEU A 231 -12.13 -32.29 -33.36
CA LEU A 231 -13.26 -33.08 -33.85
C LEU A 231 -12.86 -33.92 -35.07
N GLU A 232 -12.13 -33.34 -36.02
CA GLU A 232 -11.62 -34.04 -37.19
C GLU A 232 -10.64 -35.16 -36.81
N ASN A 233 -9.70 -34.90 -35.91
CA ASN A 233 -8.79 -35.93 -35.39
C ASN A 233 -9.55 -37.05 -34.68
N LYS A 234 -10.61 -36.73 -33.92
CA LYS A 234 -11.47 -37.73 -33.28
C LYS A 234 -12.20 -38.58 -34.33
N LYS A 235 -12.70 -37.98 -35.40
CA LYS A 235 -13.33 -38.72 -36.52
C LYS A 235 -12.33 -39.66 -37.20
N LYS A 236 -11.14 -39.17 -37.57
CA LYS A 236 -10.06 -39.98 -38.14
C LYS A 236 -9.66 -41.14 -37.23
N LEU A 237 -9.58 -40.90 -35.92
CA LEU A 237 -9.29 -41.96 -34.95
C LEU A 237 -10.40 -43.01 -34.91
N LEU A 238 -11.67 -42.59 -34.91
CA LEU A 238 -12.80 -43.51 -34.96
C LEU A 238 -12.82 -44.35 -36.25
N GLU A 239 -12.58 -43.72 -37.41
CA GLU A 239 -12.45 -44.43 -38.70
C GLU A 239 -11.29 -45.44 -38.70
N THR A 240 -10.16 -45.08 -38.08
CA THR A 240 -9.01 -45.98 -37.94
C THR A 240 -9.34 -47.17 -37.03
N ILE A 241 -10.04 -46.91 -35.91
CA ILE A 241 -10.51 -47.97 -35.00
C ILE A 241 -11.47 -48.89 -35.74
N GLU A 242 -12.41 -48.36 -36.52
CA GLU A 242 -13.36 -49.13 -37.32
C GLU A 242 -12.65 -50.00 -38.36
N HIS A 243 -11.68 -49.44 -39.09
CA HIS A 243 -10.90 -50.19 -40.08
C HIS A 243 -10.02 -51.29 -39.45
N LEU A 244 -9.43 -51.04 -38.28
CA LEU A 244 -8.69 -52.05 -37.52
C LEU A 244 -9.62 -53.08 -36.85
N GLY A 245 -10.93 -52.91 -37.03
CA GLY A 245 -11.95 -53.86 -36.62
C GLY A 245 -12.58 -53.59 -35.26
N GLY A 246 -12.26 -52.48 -34.59
CA GLY A 246 -12.79 -52.16 -33.27
C GLY A 246 -12.41 -53.19 -32.20
N SER A 247 -12.53 -52.83 -30.93
CA SER A 247 -12.38 -53.79 -29.81
C SER A 247 -13.61 -54.69 -29.65
N CYS A 248 -14.73 -54.38 -30.31
CA CYS A 248 -15.96 -55.16 -30.32
C CYS A 248 -16.53 -55.16 -31.74
N LYS A 249 -16.63 -56.34 -32.38
CA LYS A 249 -17.24 -56.48 -33.71
C LYS A 249 -18.68 -56.98 -33.64
N THR A 250 -19.00 -57.67 -32.54
CA THR A 250 -20.30 -58.32 -32.34
C THR A 250 -20.96 -57.83 -31.06
N GLN A 251 -22.27 -58.07 -30.93
CA GLN A 251 -23.05 -57.69 -29.76
C GLN A 251 -22.58 -58.44 -28.49
N GLU A 252 -22.00 -59.63 -28.66
CA GLU A 252 -21.43 -60.45 -27.59
C GLU A 252 -20.11 -59.86 -27.03
N ASP A 253 -19.27 -59.28 -27.90
CA ASP A 253 -18.03 -58.60 -27.46
C ASP A 253 -18.34 -57.40 -26.56
N VAL A 254 -19.43 -56.67 -26.85
CA VAL A 254 -19.90 -55.53 -26.05
C VAL A 254 -20.39 -56.00 -24.67
N LEU A 255 -21.13 -57.11 -24.62
CA LEU A 255 -21.61 -57.71 -23.37
C LEU A 255 -20.46 -58.26 -22.51
N GLN A 256 -19.39 -58.82 -23.11
CA GLN A 256 -18.19 -59.23 -22.39
C GLN A 256 -17.39 -58.06 -21.81
N LEU A 257 -17.30 -56.94 -22.54
CA LEU A 257 -16.57 -55.75 -22.06
C LEU A 257 -17.32 -55.05 -20.92
N LEU A 258 -18.64 -55.00 -20.98
CA LEU A 258 -19.49 -54.44 -19.91
C LEU A 258 -19.48 -55.31 -18.64
N SER A 259 -19.46 -56.63 -18.76
CA SER A 259 -19.37 -57.53 -17.59
C SER A 259 -18.01 -57.46 -16.88
N ARG A 260 -16.92 -57.08 -17.58
CA ARG A 260 -15.60 -56.84 -16.99
C ARG A 260 -15.47 -55.52 -16.21
N GLN A 261 -16.38 -54.56 -16.39
CA GLN A 261 -16.36 -53.27 -15.66
C GLN A 261 -17.22 -53.27 -14.39
N HIS A 262 -17.91 -54.37 -14.06
CA HIS A 262 -18.76 -54.50 -12.87
C HIS A 262 -18.27 -55.58 -11.88
N ASN A 263 -17.03 -56.04 -12.04
CA ASN A 263 -16.24 -56.73 -11.01
C ASN A 263 -15.07 -55.83 -10.60
#